data_AF-A0A348XTN5-F1
#
_entry.id   AF-A0A348XTN5-F1
#
_cell.length_a   1.000
_cell.length_b   1.000
_cell.length_c   1.000
_cell.angle_alpha   90.00
_cell.angle_beta   90.00
_cell.angle_gamma   90.00
#
_symmetry.space_group_name_H-M   'P 1'
#
loop_
_entity.id
_entity.type
_entity.pdbx_description
1 polymer ?
#
loop_
_entity_poly.entity_id
_entity_poly.type
_entity_poly.pdbx_seq_one_letter_code
_entity_poly.pdbx_strand_id
1 'polypeptide(L)' 'MPTNRPRYTIIVDDELLNQIDDFRFNNRFPSRSAATLALIHKGIEQFNKEFKDKEDSHNS' A
#
# COMPACT_ATOMS: atom_id res chain seq x y z
N MET A 1 -21.00 14.27 -9.05
CA MET A 1 -21.16 12.93 -9.67
C MET A 1 -20.64 11.90 -8.69
N PRO A 2 -21.39 10.83 -8.37
CA PRO A 2 -20.83 9.74 -7.59
C PRO A 2 -19.75 9.10 -8.45
N THR A 3 -18.50 9.18 -8.02
CA THR A 3 -17.39 8.55 -8.72
C THR A 3 -17.58 7.04 -8.64
N ASN A 4 -17.60 6.35 -9.79
CA ASN A 4 -17.71 4.88 -9.91
C ASN A 4 -16.50 4.11 -9.33
N ARG A 5 -15.71 4.74 -8.46
CA ARG A 5 -14.55 4.10 -7.85
C ARG A 5 -15.01 3.27 -6.65
N PRO A 6 -14.61 2.00 -6.55
CA PRO A 6 -14.91 1.19 -5.39
C PRO A 6 -14.34 1.88 -4.14
N ARG A 7 -15.18 2.02 -3.11
CA ARG A 7 -14.80 2.60 -1.82
C ARG A 7 -14.89 1.51 -0.77
N TYR A 8 -13.83 1.40 0.02
CA TYR A 8 -13.82 0.60 1.23
C TYR A 8 -13.19 1.44 2.35
N THR A 9 -13.58 1.15 3.59
CA THR A 9 -13.06 1.80 4.80
C THR A 9 -12.27 0.77 5.58
N ILE A 10 -11.11 1.17 6.09
CA ILE A 10 -10.28 0.36 6.98
C ILE A 10 -10.15 1.07 8.32
N ILE A 11 -10.04 0.29 9.38
CA ILE A 11 -9.70 0.78 10.72
C ILE A 11 -8.25 0.36 10.96
N VAL A 12 -7.43 1.30 11.42
CA VAL A 12 -6.02 1.09 11.73
C VAL A 12 -5.76 1.60 13.14
N ASP A 13 -4.71 1.09 13.77
CA ASP A 13 -4.21 1.64 15.03
C ASP A 13 -3.48 2.97 14.82
N ASP A 14 -3.17 3.64 15.93
CA ASP A 14 -2.52 4.95 15.93
C ASP A 14 -1.10 4.90 15.37
N GLU A 15 -0.38 3.79 15.58
CA GLU A 15 0.99 3.63 15.09
C GLU A 15 1.01 3.57 13.56
N LEU A 16 0.16 2.74 12.96
CA LEU A 16 0.05 2.64 11.51
C LEU A 16 -0.46 3.94 10.89
N LEU A 17 -1.39 4.63 11.55
CA LEU A 17 -1.85 5.95 11.10
C LEU A 17 -0.69 6.97 11.05
N ASN A 18 0.16 7.00 12.08
CA ASN A 18 1.33 7.87 12.11
C ASN A 18 2.33 7.53 11.00
N GLN A 19 2.59 6.24 10.77
CA GLN A 19 3.47 5.78 9.67
C GLN A 19 2.93 6.21 8.29
N ILE A 20 1.61 6.14 8.06
CA ILE A 20 0.98 6.62 6.83
C ILE A 20 1.15 8.13 6.68
N ASP A 21 1.00 8.90 7.76
CA ASP A 21 1.17 10.35 7.75
C ASP A 21 2.63 10.74 7.50
N ASP A 22 3.60 10.10 8.15
CA ASP A 22 5.03 10.33 7.91
C ASP A 22 5.39 10.04 6.45
N PHE A 23 4.92 8.91 5.91
CA PHE A 23 5.12 8.57 4.50
C PHE A 23 4.50 9.63 3.57
N ARG A 24 3.29 10.10 3.90
CA ARG A 24 2.60 11.16 3.16
C ARG A 24 3.43 12.46 3.14
N PHE A 25 3.89 12.93 4.30
CA PHE A 25 4.63 14.18 4.41
C PHE A 25 6.00 14.10 3.73
N ASN A 26 6.77 13.04 3.99
CA ASN A 26 8.11 12.86 3.43
C ASN A 26 8.11 12.77 1.89
N ASN A 27 7.08 12.15 1.32
CA ASN A 27 6.93 11.98 -0.13
C ASN A 27 6.00 13.04 -0.76
N ARG A 28 5.55 14.03 0.01
CA ARG A 28 4.70 15.15 -0.44
C ARG A 28 3.39 14.71 -1.10
N PHE A 29 2.77 13.64 -0.61
CA PHE A 29 1.49 13.19 -1.12
C PHE A 29 0.35 14.14 -0.70
N PRO A 30 -0.60 14.43 -1.62
CA PRO A 30 -1.65 15.41 -1.37
C PRO A 30 -2.65 14.95 -0.28
N SER A 31 -2.87 13.64 -0.13
CA SER A 31 -3.84 13.08 0.82
C SER A 31 -3.37 11.74 1.39
N ARG A 32 -3.97 11.35 2.53
CA ARG A 32 -3.76 10.02 3.13
C ARG A 32 -4.17 8.90 2.19
N SER A 33 -5.27 9.08 1.45
CA SER A 33 -5.72 8.09 0.46
C SER A 33 -4.69 7.89 -0.65
N ALA A 34 -4.07 8.96 -1.15
CA ALA A 34 -3.02 8.84 -2.18
C ALA A 34 -1.77 8.12 -1.64
N ALA A 35 -1.35 8.48 -0.42
CA ALA A 35 -0.22 7.84 0.26
C ALA A 35 -0.48 6.34 0.52
N THR A 36 -1.66 6.01 1.04
CA THR A 36 -2.08 4.63 1.33
C THR A 36 -2.12 3.77 0.07
N LEU A 37 -2.67 4.30 -1.03
CA LEU A 37 -2.67 3.59 -2.32
C LEU A 37 -1.25 3.30 -2.81
N ALA A 38 -0.32 4.25 -2.69
CA ALA A 38 1.07 4.05 -3.07
C ALA A 38 1.76 2.97 -2.21
N LEU A 39 1.49 2.95 -0.89
CA LEU A 39 1.99 1.90 0.01
C LEU A 39 1.43 0.52 -0.34
N ILE A 40 0.13 0.41 -0.61
CA ILE A 40 -0.51 -0.85 -1.02
C ILE A 40 0.10 -1.37 -2.33
N HIS A 41 0.26 -0.50 -3.34
CA HIS A 41 0.89 -0.89 -4.60
C HIS A 41 2.33 -1.39 -4.39
N LYS A 42 3.14 -0.67 -3.60
CA LYS A 42 4.50 -1.08 -3.25
C LYS A 42 4.51 -2.44 -2.53
N GLY A 43 3.60 -2.64 -1.58
CA GLY A 43 3.46 -3.89 -0.84
C GLY A 43 3.08 -5.07 -1.74
N ILE A 44 2.14 -4.89 -2.65
CA ILE A 44 1.74 -5.92 -3.63
C ILE A 44 2.89 -6.24 -4.60
N GLU A 45 3.60 -5.23 -5.09
CA GLU A 45 4.75 -5.43 -5.97
C GLU A 45 5.85 -6.23 -5.27
N GLN A 46 6.16 -5.87 -4.03
CA GLN A 46 7.15 -6.58 -3.21
C GLN A 46 6.72 -8.01 -2.90
N PHE A 47 5.46 -8.21 -2.49
CA PHE A 47 4.89 -9.53 -2.25
C PHE A 47 4.99 -10.43 -3.48
N ASN A 48 4.65 -9.91 -4.66
CA ASN A 48 4.73 -10.67 -5.90
C ASN A 48 6.17 -11.04 -6.30
N LYS A 49 7.15 -10.17 -6.04
CA LYS A 49 8.58 -10.49 -6.25
C LYS A 49 9.01 -11.65 -5.35
N GLU A 50 8.74 -11.52 -4.06
CA GLU A 50 9.06 -12.56 -3.07
C GLU A 50 8.35 -13.89 -3.35
N PHE A 51 7.13 -13.84 -3.89
CA PHE A 51 6.38 -15.05 -4.24
C PHE A 51 6.91 -15.73 -5.49
N LYS A 52 7.27 -14.98 -6.53
CA LYS A 52 7.90 -15.53 -7.75
C LYS A 52 9.27 -16.14 -7.45
N ASP A 53 10.09 -15.45 -6.65
CA ASP A 53 11.41 -15.96 -6.24
C ASP A 53 11.30 -17.26 -5.42
N LYS A 54 10.19 -17.48 -4.72
CA LYS A 54 9.89 -18.72 -3.98
C LYS A 54 9.40 -19.86 -4.88
N GLU A 55 8.69 -19.58 -5.97
CA GLU A 55 8.29 -20.60 -6.94
C GLU A 55 9.48 -21.07 -7.80
N ASP A 56 10.37 -20.15 -8.21
CA ASP A 56 11.56 -20.48 -9.00
C ASP A 56 12.62 -21.29 -8.20
N SER A 57 12.68 -21.09 -6.87
CA SER A 57 13.57 -21.85 -5.97
C SER A 57 13.03 -23.21 -5.52
N HIS A 58 11.75 -23.51 -5.76
CA HIS A 58 11.16 -24.83 -5.50
C HIS A 58 11.14 -25.75 -6.74
N ASN A 59 11.45 -25.21 -7.92
CA ASN A 59 11.41 -25.93 -9.19
C ASN A 59 12.79 -26.10 -9.87
N SER A 60 13.88 -25.82 -9.14
CA SER A 60 15.28 -26.05 -9.55
C SER A 60 15.94 -27.15 -8.73
#